data_AF-A0A0G0VHN7-F1
#
_entry.id   AF-A0A0G0VHN7-F1
#
_cell.length_a   1.000
_cell.length_b   1.000
_cell.length_c   1.000
_cell.angle_alpha   90.00
_cell.angle_beta   90.00
_cell.angle_gamma   90.00
#
_symmetry.space_group_name_H-M   'P 1'
#
loop_
_entity.id
_entity.type
_entity.pdbx_description
1 polymer ?
#
loop_
_entity_poly.entity_id
_entity_poly.type
_entity_poly.pdbx_seq_one_letter_code
_entity_poly.pdbx_strand_id
1 'polypeptide(L)'
;SVVYRWTGSSAGSEVPAEGSTPTAGATNGTATAACVISSAGSSAQSKIDGTGGSSGCTTTALTNGQAYTYKVFQKDNYGNYDAGVSIGSFTPTAASATFTQNKYLWYVDNDLADPTAIWGNPDLIENQAIVVVPSGNDPPGTGQELRLRVNYVVNTTGISISEKYFKLEYKAGTDGTCTTGSWTDVGTGDWVYATSGVTDGADIVKVLSDTTTGKGEEYVKSKPSQANHVAASAAEIIEYDFHIVGTGATANTQYSFRVVETNNLGATEVVFDGYTSCPTLITEPGTANLLRHGNVFTEGIEKGFFWVN
;
A
#
# COMPACT_ATOMS: atom_id res chain seq x y z
N SER A 1 27.73 33.61 -2.65
CA SER A 1 26.82 33.30 -1.53
C SER A 1 27.30 32.08 -0.77
N VAL A 2 27.09 32.07 0.53
CA VAL A 2 27.32 30.92 1.40
C VAL A 2 25.98 30.50 1.97
N VAL A 3 25.68 29.20 1.91
CA VAL A 3 24.50 28.61 2.54
C VAL A 3 24.97 27.83 3.76
N TYR A 4 24.50 28.24 4.93
CA TYR A 4 24.70 27.49 6.16
C TYR A 4 23.50 26.59 6.44
N ARG A 5 23.81 25.41 6.97
CA ARG A 5 22.85 24.40 7.43
C ARG A 5 23.08 24.14 8.91
N TRP A 6 21.99 24.08 9.67
CA TRP A 6 21.96 23.65 11.05
C TRP A 6 21.20 22.34 11.17
N THR A 7 21.66 21.49 12.09
CA THR A 7 20.89 20.32 12.52
C THR A 7 19.86 20.77 13.55
N GLY A 8 18.58 20.69 13.19
CA GLY A 8 17.45 21.12 14.01
C GLY A 8 16.44 21.98 13.25
N SER A 9 15.29 22.21 13.88
CA SER A 9 14.17 22.99 13.32
C SER A 9 14.35 24.50 13.43
N SER A 10 15.53 24.97 13.83
CA SER A 10 15.85 26.40 13.94
C SER A 10 17.31 26.64 13.57
N ALA A 11 17.56 27.73 12.86
CA ALA A 11 18.91 28.18 12.56
C ALA A 11 19.51 28.89 13.78
N GLY A 12 20.81 28.73 13.96
CA GLY A 12 21.58 29.50 14.94
C GLY A 12 21.84 30.95 14.50
N SER A 13 22.72 31.60 15.26
CA SER A 13 23.13 32.99 15.07
C SER A 13 24.45 33.13 14.28
N GLU A 14 25.04 32.01 13.84
CA GLU A 14 26.32 32.03 13.16
C GLU A 14 26.21 32.71 11.79
N VAL A 15 27.18 33.60 11.54
CA VAL A 15 27.37 34.31 10.27
C VAL A 15 28.77 33.98 9.72
N PRO A 16 28.98 33.91 8.39
CA PRO A 16 30.31 33.73 7.84
C PRO A 16 31.25 34.87 8.26
N ALA A 17 32.51 34.53 8.51
CA ALA A 17 33.50 35.53 8.92
C ALA A 17 33.85 36.47 7.76
N GLU A 18 33.83 37.77 8.04
CA GLU A 18 34.13 38.81 7.05
C GLU A 18 35.52 38.69 6.46
N GLY A 19 35.66 39.05 5.19
CA GLY A 19 36.90 38.89 4.42
C GLY A 19 37.25 37.44 4.05
N SER A 20 36.60 36.44 4.64
CA SER A 20 36.86 35.02 4.38
C SER A 20 35.82 34.38 3.46
N THR A 21 36.18 33.26 2.83
CA THR A 21 35.23 32.42 2.09
C THR A 21 35.35 31.00 2.65
N PRO A 22 34.35 30.49 3.38
CA PRO A 22 34.39 29.13 3.90
C PRO A 22 34.42 28.13 2.74
N THR A 23 34.92 26.93 3.01
CA THR A 23 34.80 25.81 2.08
C THR A 23 33.52 25.03 2.38
N ALA A 24 32.94 24.38 1.37
CA ALA A 24 31.80 23.49 1.59
C ALA A 24 32.19 22.37 2.57
N GLY A 25 31.34 22.13 3.57
CA GLY A 25 31.56 21.16 4.64
C GLY A 25 32.30 21.72 5.86
N ALA A 26 32.86 22.93 5.79
CA ALA A 26 33.47 23.57 6.95
C ALA A 26 32.40 23.90 8.00
N THR A 27 32.74 23.72 9.27
CA THR A 27 31.88 24.08 10.40
C THR A 27 32.19 25.49 10.90
N ASN A 28 31.15 26.19 11.35
CA ASN A 28 31.23 27.46 12.05
C ASN A 28 30.26 27.38 13.23
N GLY A 29 30.78 27.12 14.43
CA GLY A 29 29.95 26.79 15.58
C GLY A 29 29.09 25.55 15.30
N THR A 30 27.77 25.71 15.38
CA THR A 30 26.79 24.65 15.09
C THR A 30 26.35 24.62 13.62
N ALA A 31 26.73 25.61 12.83
CA ALA A 31 26.45 25.68 11.40
C ALA A 31 27.47 24.86 10.59
N THR A 32 27.03 24.25 9.51
CA THR A 32 27.88 23.68 8.45
C THR A 32 27.68 24.49 7.17
N ALA A 33 28.77 24.84 6.48
CA ALA A 33 28.71 25.43 5.15
C ALA A 33 28.21 24.40 4.12
N ALA A 34 26.90 24.30 3.94
CA ALA A 34 26.23 23.37 3.03
C ALA A 34 26.58 23.64 1.56
N CYS A 35 26.58 24.92 1.17
CA CYS A 35 26.96 25.33 -0.18
C CYS A 35 27.74 26.65 -0.15
N VAL A 36 28.73 26.76 -1.03
CA VAL A 36 29.53 27.96 -1.29
C VAL A 36 29.51 28.17 -2.79
N ILE A 37 28.70 29.15 -3.22
CA ILE A 37 28.37 29.38 -4.62
C ILE A 37 28.95 30.72 -5.03
N SER A 38 29.82 30.70 -6.03
CA SER A 38 30.33 31.91 -6.69
C SER A 38 29.76 31.98 -8.10
N SER A 39 28.97 33.01 -8.40
CA SER A 39 28.40 33.26 -9.73
C SER A 39 28.59 34.73 -10.09
N ALA A 40 29.11 34.98 -11.29
CA ALA A 40 29.22 36.35 -11.83
C ALA A 40 27.90 36.84 -12.45
N GLY A 41 26.95 35.94 -12.73
CA GLY A 41 25.65 36.26 -13.32
C GLY A 41 24.52 36.21 -12.29
N SER A 42 23.57 37.15 -12.39
CA SER A 42 22.30 37.16 -11.65
C SER A 42 21.28 36.15 -12.20
N SER A 43 21.74 34.93 -12.49
CA SER A 43 20.89 33.82 -12.93
C SER A 43 20.47 32.98 -11.74
N ALA A 44 19.26 32.41 -11.77
CA ALA A 44 18.86 31.37 -10.83
C ALA A 44 19.84 30.18 -10.91
N GLN A 45 20.27 29.68 -9.75
CA GLN A 45 21.15 28.53 -9.63
C GLN A 45 20.41 27.43 -8.86
N SER A 46 20.40 26.21 -9.40
CA SER A 46 19.95 25.01 -8.68
C SER A 46 21.17 24.24 -8.21
N LYS A 47 21.23 23.95 -6.90
CA LYS A 47 22.34 23.24 -6.26
C LYS A 47 21.80 22.23 -5.26
N ILE A 48 22.50 21.10 -5.15
CA ILE A 48 22.15 19.99 -4.27
C ILE A 48 23.14 19.96 -3.11
N ASP A 49 22.62 19.98 -1.89
CA ASP A 49 23.34 19.68 -0.64
C ASP A 49 22.97 18.27 -0.18
N GLY A 50 23.96 17.39 -0.02
CA GLY A 50 23.71 15.97 0.31
C GLY A 50 24.34 15.01 -0.70
N THR A 51 23.94 13.73 -0.65
CA THR A 51 24.39 12.71 -1.61
C THR A 51 24.15 13.18 -3.05
N GLY A 52 25.16 13.09 -3.90
CA GLY A 52 25.10 13.63 -5.27
C GLY A 52 25.22 15.16 -5.34
N GLY A 53 25.74 15.78 -4.28
CA GLY A 53 25.87 17.23 -4.14
C GLY A 53 26.53 17.92 -5.33
N SER A 54 26.05 19.12 -5.63
CA SER A 54 26.55 19.93 -6.74
C SER A 54 27.95 20.49 -6.45
N SER A 55 28.69 20.85 -7.51
CA SER A 55 29.94 21.59 -7.34
C SER A 55 29.72 22.85 -6.47
N GLY A 56 30.54 22.98 -5.43
CA GLY A 56 30.43 24.02 -4.41
C GLY A 56 29.54 23.65 -3.22
N CYS A 57 28.96 22.45 -3.15
CA CYS A 57 28.13 21.99 -2.03
C CYS A 57 28.67 20.72 -1.37
N THR A 58 28.16 20.38 -0.19
CA THR A 58 28.52 19.13 0.49
C THR A 58 27.94 17.93 -0.25
N THR A 59 28.72 16.85 -0.30
CA THR A 59 28.31 15.54 -0.84
C THR A 59 27.93 14.56 0.27
N THR A 60 28.04 14.98 1.54
CA THR A 60 27.72 14.16 2.71
C THR A 60 26.21 14.00 2.83
N ALA A 61 25.74 12.75 2.87
CA ALA A 61 24.33 12.44 3.01
C ALA A 61 23.68 13.15 4.22
N LEU A 62 22.48 13.68 4.01
CA LEU A 62 21.62 14.10 5.11
C LEU A 62 20.95 12.87 5.74
N THR A 63 20.66 12.96 7.04
CA THR A 63 19.99 11.89 7.78
C THR A 63 18.48 12.02 7.63
N ASN A 64 17.80 10.94 7.21
CA ASN A 64 16.34 10.92 7.16
C ASN A 64 15.75 11.04 8.57
N GLY A 65 14.64 11.77 8.71
CA GLY A 65 13.99 12.09 9.98
C GLY A 65 14.68 13.19 10.78
N GLN A 66 15.89 13.62 10.39
CA GLN A 66 16.58 14.74 11.03
C GLN A 66 16.11 16.07 10.42
N ALA A 67 15.58 16.96 11.23
CA ALA A 67 15.30 18.32 10.79
C ALA A 67 16.61 19.07 10.50
N TYR A 68 16.63 19.83 9.41
CA TYR A 68 17.69 20.76 9.05
C TYR A 68 17.10 22.13 8.75
N THR A 69 17.79 23.20 9.11
CA THR A 69 17.39 24.57 8.76
C THR A 69 18.49 25.24 7.98
N TYR A 70 18.13 26.06 6.99
CA TYR A 70 19.10 26.72 6.11
C TYR A 70 18.99 28.25 6.16
N LYS A 71 20.15 28.93 6.11
CA LYS A 71 20.26 30.38 5.86
C LYS A 71 21.24 30.64 4.72
N VAL A 72 20.92 31.60 3.87
CA VAL A 72 21.79 32.06 2.78
C VAL A 72 22.35 33.42 3.13
N PHE A 73 23.66 33.58 2.93
CA PHE A 73 24.40 34.82 3.10
C PHE A 73 24.99 35.25 1.77
N GLN A 74 24.86 36.53 1.42
CA GLN A 74 25.55 37.12 0.26
C GLN A 74 26.78 37.89 0.72
N LYS A 75 27.88 37.75 -0.02
CA LYS A 75 29.13 38.47 0.19
C LYS A 75 29.22 39.60 -0.84
N ASP A 76 29.51 40.81 -0.41
CA ASP A 76 29.77 41.95 -1.30
C ASP A 76 31.22 41.94 -1.83
N ASN A 77 31.55 42.91 -2.70
CA ASN A 77 32.90 43.04 -3.27
C ASN A 77 33.97 43.51 -2.28
N TYR A 78 33.57 44.06 -1.13
CA TYR A 78 34.47 44.45 -0.03
C TYR A 78 34.72 43.29 0.94
N GLY A 79 34.01 42.18 0.72
CA GLY A 79 34.13 40.95 1.47
C GLY A 79 33.25 40.89 2.70
N ASN A 80 32.26 41.79 2.81
CA ASN A 80 31.27 41.80 3.89
C ASN A 80 30.09 40.87 3.56
N TYR A 81 29.55 40.18 4.55
CA TYR A 81 28.36 39.33 4.45
C TYR A 81 27.13 40.09 4.98
N ASP A 82 25.98 39.82 4.37
CA ASP A 82 24.70 40.28 4.93
C ASP A 82 24.31 39.52 6.21
N ALA A 83 23.19 39.91 6.83
CA ALA A 83 22.66 39.25 8.02
C ALA A 83 22.11 37.83 7.77
N GLY A 84 22.08 37.39 6.51
CA GLY A 84 21.51 36.14 6.06
C GLY A 84 19.98 36.14 5.98
N VAL A 85 19.46 35.32 5.07
CA VAL A 85 18.03 35.07 4.89
C VAL A 85 17.72 33.60 5.17
N SER A 86 16.74 33.34 6.03
CA SER A 86 16.27 31.98 6.33
C SER A 86 15.46 31.43 5.16
N ILE A 87 15.78 30.21 4.73
CA ILE A 87 15.00 29.48 3.72
C ILE A 87 13.87 28.68 4.38
N GLY A 88 14.04 28.29 5.64
CA GLY A 88 13.12 27.44 6.39
C GLY A 88 13.76 26.14 6.85
N SER A 89 12.95 25.30 7.51
CA SER A 89 13.33 23.96 7.94
C SER A 89 12.85 22.90 6.96
N PHE A 90 13.63 21.84 6.82
CA PHE A 90 13.35 20.68 6.00
C PHE A 90 13.77 19.41 6.75
N THR A 91 12.91 18.40 6.74
CA THR A 91 13.21 17.08 7.31
C THR A 91 13.18 16.07 6.15
N PRO A 92 14.34 15.59 5.66
CA PRO A 92 14.37 14.56 4.64
C PRO A 92 13.64 13.32 5.16
N THR A 93 12.79 12.72 4.35
CA THR A 93 12.15 11.44 4.64
C THR A 93 12.72 10.37 3.73
N ALA A 94 12.89 9.16 4.27
CA ALA A 94 13.24 8.02 3.44
C ALA A 94 12.15 7.78 2.39
N ALA A 95 12.55 7.44 1.18
CA ALA A 95 11.60 6.96 0.18
C ALA A 95 10.97 5.67 0.70
N SER A 96 9.66 5.66 0.87
CA SER A 96 8.95 4.44 1.24
C SER A 96 8.67 3.58 0.00
N ALA A 97 8.52 2.28 0.21
CA ALA A 97 8.01 1.38 -0.80
C ALA A 97 6.59 1.82 -1.20
N THR A 98 6.31 1.69 -2.49
CA THR A 98 4.97 1.81 -3.06
C THR A 98 4.60 0.48 -3.69
N PHE A 99 3.31 0.18 -3.80
CA PHE A 99 2.84 -1.14 -4.22
C PHE A 99 1.84 -1.07 -5.36
N THR A 100 1.76 -2.15 -6.14
CA THR A 100 0.73 -2.35 -7.17
C THR A 100 0.09 -3.72 -6.96
N GLN A 101 -1.22 -3.77 -6.72
CA GLN A 101 -1.96 -5.05 -6.66
C GLN A 101 -2.00 -5.69 -8.04
N ASN A 102 -1.48 -6.92 -8.17
CA ASN A 102 -1.18 -7.50 -9.47
C ASN A 102 -2.08 -8.69 -9.80
N LYS A 103 -2.06 -9.75 -8.99
CA LYS A 103 -2.88 -10.95 -9.23
C LYS A 103 -3.69 -11.37 -8.01
N TYR A 104 -4.77 -12.10 -8.26
CA TYR A 104 -5.53 -12.77 -7.22
C TYR A 104 -6.05 -14.13 -7.67
N LEU A 105 -6.39 -14.98 -6.69
CA LEU A 105 -7.11 -16.24 -6.89
C LEU A 105 -7.97 -16.56 -5.67
N TRP A 106 -9.11 -17.18 -5.93
CA TRP A 106 -10.07 -17.62 -4.91
C TRP A 106 -9.90 -19.10 -4.61
N TYR A 107 -9.93 -19.46 -3.34
CA TYR A 107 -9.85 -20.84 -2.88
C TYR A 107 -10.98 -21.16 -1.91
N VAL A 108 -11.35 -22.44 -1.89
CA VAL A 108 -12.15 -23.03 -0.82
C VAL A 108 -11.26 -23.18 0.42
N ASP A 109 -11.78 -22.85 1.60
CA ASP A 109 -11.06 -23.14 2.83
C ASP A 109 -10.90 -24.64 3.05
N ASN A 110 -9.72 -25.02 3.52
CA ASN A 110 -9.35 -26.40 3.84
C ASN A 110 -8.55 -26.48 5.16
N ASP A 111 -8.61 -25.44 5.99
CA ASP A 111 -7.87 -25.29 7.25
C ASP A 111 -6.35 -25.54 7.12
N LEU A 112 -5.75 -25.14 5.99
CA LEU A 112 -4.30 -25.14 5.75
C LEU A 112 -3.78 -23.72 5.47
N ALA A 113 -2.53 -23.44 5.85
CA ALA A 113 -1.86 -22.18 5.51
C ALA A 113 -1.77 -21.99 3.98
N ASP A 114 -1.43 -23.05 3.25
CA ASP A 114 -1.55 -23.10 1.80
C ASP A 114 -2.84 -23.82 1.37
N PRO A 115 -3.85 -23.11 0.84
CA PRO A 115 -5.05 -23.73 0.33
C PRO A 115 -4.72 -24.57 -0.90
N THR A 116 -5.46 -25.69 -1.05
CA THR A 116 -5.20 -26.68 -2.12
C THR A 116 -6.33 -26.78 -3.13
N ALA A 117 -7.51 -26.24 -2.82
CA ALA A 117 -8.70 -26.33 -3.65
C ALA A 117 -9.06 -24.93 -4.16
N ILE A 118 -8.84 -24.70 -5.46
CA ILE A 118 -9.26 -23.47 -6.11
C ILE A 118 -10.79 -23.45 -6.15
N TRP A 119 -11.39 -22.27 -6.01
CA TRP A 119 -12.83 -22.12 -6.07
C TRP A 119 -13.37 -22.44 -7.48
N GLY A 120 -14.60 -22.96 -7.56
CA GLY A 120 -15.31 -23.23 -8.80
C GLY A 120 -15.25 -24.69 -9.27
N ASN A 121 -16.09 -25.01 -10.24
CA ASN A 121 -16.15 -26.29 -10.94
C ASN A 121 -16.58 -26.08 -12.41
N PRO A 122 -15.64 -26.00 -13.36
CA PRO A 122 -14.19 -26.19 -13.19
C PRO A 122 -13.54 -25.06 -12.38
N ASP A 123 -12.37 -25.33 -11.81
CA ASP A 123 -11.54 -24.37 -11.06
C ASP A 123 -11.41 -23.04 -11.81
N LEU A 124 -11.55 -21.95 -11.06
CA LEU A 124 -11.24 -20.63 -11.55
C LEU A 124 -9.76 -20.51 -11.92
N ILE A 125 -9.46 -19.58 -12.82
CA ILE A 125 -8.09 -19.19 -13.13
C ILE A 125 -7.75 -17.88 -12.42
N GLU A 126 -6.46 -17.54 -12.35
CA GLU A 126 -6.00 -16.27 -11.77
C GLU A 126 -6.70 -15.07 -12.42
N ASN A 127 -6.99 -14.07 -11.59
CA ASN A 127 -7.71 -12.85 -11.94
C ASN A 127 -9.14 -13.05 -12.44
N GLN A 128 -9.73 -14.22 -12.21
CA GLN A 128 -11.12 -14.48 -12.55
C GLN A 128 -12.06 -14.18 -11.38
N ALA A 129 -13.07 -13.36 -11.65
CA ALA A 129 -14.12 -13.04 -10.71
C ALA A 129 -15.05 -14.24 -10.45
N ILE A 130 -15.57 -14.36 -9.23
CA ILE A 130 -16.73 -15.23 -8.97
C ILE A 130 -17.98 -14.50 -9.46
N VAL A 131 -18.74 -15.10 -10.37
CA VAL A 131 -19.95 -14.52 -10.97
C VAL A 131 -21.08 -15.52 -10.94
N VAL A 132 -22.33 -15.06 -11.07
CA VAL A 132 -23.51 -15.96 -11.02
C VAL A 132 -23.59 -16.92 -12.21
N VAL A 133 -23.00 -16.54 -13.35
CA VAL A 133 -22.99 -17.34 -14.58
C VAL A 133 -21.58 -17.37 -15.14
N PRO A 134 -21.00 -18.56 -15.42
CA PRO A 134 -21.63 -19.88 -15.37
C PRO A 134 -21.87 -20.38 -13.93
N SER A 135 -22.83 -21.28 -13.74
CA SER A 135 -23.14 -21.87 -12.42
C SER A 135 -21.96 -22.59 -11.78
N GLY A 136 -20.98 -23.01 -12.60
CA GLY A 136 -19.72 -23.59 -12.13
C GLY A 136 -18.88 -22.65 -11.27
N ASN A 137 -19.10 -21.33 -11.31
CA ASN A 137 -18.40 -20.40 -10.42
C ASN A 137 -18.89 -20.48 -8.97
N ASP A 138 -20.04 -21.14 -8.73
CA ASP A 138 -20.64 -21.37 -7.41
C ASP A 138 -20.55 -20.14 -6.50
N PRO A 139 -21.28 -19.04 -6.80
CA PRO A 139 -21.28 -17.83 -5.97
C PRO A 139 -21.41 -18.12 -4.48
N PRO A 140 -20.59 -17.50 -3.61
CA PRO A 140 -20.62 -17.80 -2.19
C PRO A 140 -21.95 -17.39 -1.56
N GLY A 141 -22.52 -18.30 -0.79
CA GLY A 141 -23.69 -18.06 0.06
C GLY A 141 -23.32 -17.30 1.34
N THR A 142 -24.34 -16.88 2.10
CA THR A 142 -24.13 -16.25 3.41
C THR A 142 -23.43 -17.20 4.37
N GLY A 143 -22.36 -16.74 5.00
CA GLY A 143 -21.59 -17.54 5.97
C GLY A 143 -20.64 -18.56 5.35
N GLN A 144 -20.52 -18.61 4.02
CA GLN A 144 -19.52 -19.45 3.36
C GLN A 144 -18.14 -18.80 3.46
N GLU A 145 -17.17 -19.56 3.94
CA GLU A 145 -15.79 -19.10 4.09
C GLU A 145 -15.03 -19.19 2.76
N LEU A 146 -14.18 -18.19 2.52
CA LEU A 146 -13.42 -18.00 1.30
C LEU A 146 -11.99 -17.63 1.63
N ARG A 147 -11.07 -18.11 0.80
CA ARG A 147 -9.66 -17.77 0.88
C ARG A 147 -9.32 -16.90 -0.33
N LEU A 148 -8.95 -15.65 -0.09
CA LEU A 148 -8.55 -14.70 -1.12
C LEU A 148 -7.03 -14.56 -1.08
N ARG A 149 -6.37 -15.16 -2.07
CA ARG A 149 -4.93 -15.03 -2.27
C ARG A 149 -4.66 -13.85 -3.20
N VAL A 150 -3.88 -12.89 -2.75
CA VAL A 150 -3.56 -11.66 -3.50
C VAL A 150 -2.07 -11.41 -3.46
N ASN A 151 -1.51 -11.05 -4.61
CA ASN A 151 -0.14 -10.62 -4.71
C ASN A 151 -0.02 -9.17 -5.20
N TYR A 152 1.08 -8.53 -4.80
CA TYR A 152 1.40 -7.17 -5.21
C TYR A 152 2.89 -6.98 -5.42
N VAL A 153 3.22 -6.14 -6.39
CA VAL A 153 4.58 -5.77 -6.77
C VAL A 153 5.08 -4.64 -5.87
N VAL A 154 6.31 -4.75 -5.38
CA VAL A 154 7.04 -3.66 -4.72
C VAL A 154 7.63 -2.74 -5.80
N ASN A 155 7.20 -1.49 -5.93
CA ASN A 155 7.54 -0.65 -7.09
C ASN A 155 8.86 0.13 -6.94
N THR A 156 9.06 0.83 -5.82
CA THR A 156 10.11 1.87 -5.66
C THR A 156 11.31 1.40 -4.84
N THR A 157 11.19 1.42 -3.52
CA THR A 157 12.21 0.94 -2.59
C THR A 157 11.81 -0.45 -2.11
N GLY A 158 12.79 -1.33 -1.89
CA GLY A 158 12.51 -2.62 -1.25
C GLY A 158 12.01 -2.45 0.19
N ILE A 159 11.34 -3.49 0.69
CA ILE A 159 10.91 -3.61 2.08
C ILE A 159 11.85 -4.57 2.83
N SER A 160 12.13 -4.24 4.07
CA SER A 160 12.83 -5.11 5.02
C SER A 160 11.83 -5.99 5.76
N ILE A 161 12.31 -7.07 6.38
CA ILE A 161 11.50 -7.89 7.30
C ILE A 161 10.95 -7.00 8.43
N SER A 162 9.70 -7.23 8.81
CA SER A 162 9.00 -6.54 9.89
C SER A 162 8.87 -5.02 9.71
N GLU A 163 8.68 -4.57 8.47
CA GLU A 163 8.56 -3.15 8.13
C GLU A 163 7.12 -2.71 7.86
N LYS A 164 6.34 -3.55 7.17
CA LYS A 164 5.05 -3.22 6.57
C LYS A 164 3.93 -4.07 7.12
N TYR A 165 2.76 -3.46 7.25
CA TYR A 165 1.50 -4.10 7.62
C TYR A 165 0.46 -3.81 6.55
N PHE A 166 -0.42 -4.77 6.29
CA PHE A 166 -1.47 -4.63 5.29
C PHE A 166 -2.84 -4.94 5.87
N LYS A 167 -3.89 -4.41 5.25
CA LYS A 167 -5.27 -4.77 5.57
C LYS A 167 -6.07 -4.94 4.29
N LEU A 168 -7.13 -5.74 4.39
CA LEU A 168 -8.07 -5.96 3.30
C LEU A 168 -9.28 -5.05 3.47
N GLU A 169 -9.70 -4.42 2.38
CA GLU A 169 -10.89 -3.59 2.32
C GLU A 169 -11.83 -4.12 1.25
N TYR A 170 -13.12 -3.84 1.40
CA TYR A 170 -14.15 -4.19 0.43
C TYR A 170 -15.07 -3.01 0.14
N LYS A 171 -15.74 -3.09 -1.01
CA LYS A 171 -16.90 -2.24 -1.33
C LYS A 171 -17.95 -3.07 -2.06
N ALA A 172 -19.22 -2.71 -1.88
CA ALA A 172 -20.28 -3.14 -2.77
C ALA A 172 -20.35 -2.21 -4.00
N GLY A 173 -20.55 -2.76 -5.19
CA GLY A 173 -20.67 -1.97 -6.41
C GLY A 173 -20.50 -2.77 -7.69
N THR A 174 -20.98 -2.23 -8.81
CA THR A 174 -20.98 -2.90 -10.12
C THR A 174 -19.81 -2.48 -11.02
N ASP A 175 -18.91 -1.62 -10.54
CA ASP A 175 -17.80 -1.10 -11.34
C ASP A 175 -16.65 -2.10 -11.48
N GLY A 176 -16.51 -3.03 -10.53
CA GLY A 176 -15.46 -4.05 -10.53
C GLY A 176 -14.04 -3.48 -10.48
N THR A 177 -13.88 -2.26 -9.96
CA THR A 177 -12.59 -1.55 -9.89
C THR A 177 -12.11 -1.42 -8.45
N CYS A 178 -10.79 -1.33 -8.27
CA CYS A 178 -10.19 -1.09 -6.96
C CYS A 178 -9.80 0.39 -6.75
N THR A 179 -10.10 1.26 -7.72
CA THR A 179 -9.60 2.65 -7.77
C THR A 179 -10.64 3.71 -7.40
N THR A 180 -11.92 3.36 -7.37
CA THR A 180 -13.04 4.28 -7.11
C THR A 180 -13.94 3.77 -5.99
N GLY A 181 -14.76 4.65 -5.41
CA GLY A 181 -15.78 4.28 -4.42
C GLY A 181 -15.36 4.46 -2.96
N SER A 182 -16.29 4.16 -2.05
CA SER A 182 -16.08 4.16 -0.61
C SER A 182 -15.79 2.75 -0.12
N TRP A 183 -14.72 2.59 0.65
CA TRP A 183 -14.21 1.31 1.09
C TRP A 183 -14.45 1.10 2.57
N THR A 184 -14.69 -0.15 2.95
CA THR A 184 -14.89 -0.61 4.32
C THR A 184 -13.84 -1.65 4.65
N ASP A 185 -13.25 -1.59 5.83
CA ASP A 185 -12.32 -2.60 6.30
C ASP A 185 -13.01 -3.96 6.45
N VAL A 186 -12.37 -5.03 5.95
CA VAL A 186 -12.72 -6.39 6.34
C VAL A 186 -12.49 -6.55 7.84
N GLY A 187 -13.37 -7.30 8.50
CA GLY A 187 -13.46 -7.38 9.96
C GLY A 187 -14.52 -6.44 10.55
N THR A 188 -15.16 -5.62 9.72
CA THR A 188 -16.32 -4.82 10.11
C THR A 188 -17.40 -4.84 9.01
N GLY A 189 -18.67 -5.00 9.41
CA GLY A 189 -19.80 -5.00 8.48
C GLY A 189 -20.02 -6.34 7.76
N ASP A 190 -20.25 -6.28 6.45
CA ASP A 190 -20.69 -7.38 5.60
C ASP A 190 -19.66 -8.52 5.49
N TRP A 191 -18.38 -8.15 5.46
CA TRP A 191 -17.26 -9.07 5.33
C TRP A 191 -16.37 -9.00 6.57
N VAL A 192 -16.16 -10.17 7.17
CA VAL A 192 -15.32 -10.33 8.35
C VAL A 192 -14.25 -11.40 8.10
N TYR A 193 -13.20 -11.40 8.91
CA TYR A 193 -12.24 -12.50 8.89
C TYR A 193 -12.89 -13.77 9.45
N ALA A 194 -12.65 -14.90 8.79
CA ALA A 194 -13.18 -16.19 9.19
C ALA A 194 -12.40 -16.79 10.36
N THR A 195 -13.03 -17.73 11.06
CA THR A 195 -12.41 -18.47 12.16
C THR A 195 -11.74 -19.73 11.62
N SER A 196 -10.52 -20.03 12.07
CA SER A 196 -9.78 -21.22 11.60
C SER A 196 -8.79 -21.71 12.65
N GLY A 197 -8.42 -23.00 12.56
CA GLY A 197 -7.37 -23.63 13.34
C GLY A 197 -5.95 -23.21 12.89
N VAL A 198 -5.80 -22.70 11.67
CA VAL A 198 -4.54 -22.14 11.15
C VAL A 198 -4.16 -20.91 11.95
N THR A 199 -2.93 -20.86 12.48
CA THR A 199 -2.42 -19.69 13.22
C THR A 199 -2.41 -18.46 12.32
N ASP A 200 -2.86 -17.32 12.85
CA ASP A 200 -2.74 -16.03 12.15
C ASP A 200 -1.27 -15.66 12.00
N GLY A 201 -0.84 -15.27 10.80
CA GLY A 201 0.58 -15.10 10.50
C GLY A 201 1.34 -16.41 10.26
N ALA A 202 0.65 -17.49 9.89
CA ALA A 202 1.34 -18.68 9.39
C ALA A 202 1.94 -18.40 8.01
N ASP A 203 3.21 -18.73 7.81
CA ASP A 203 3.88 -18.55 6.52
C ASP A 203 3.18 -19.35 5.42
N ILE A 204 2.99 -18.74 4.25
CA ILE A 204 2.59 -19.45 3.04
C ILE A 204 3.81 -19.74 2.18
N VAL A 205 3.93 -20.95 1.64
CA VAL A 205 5.09 -21.33 0.81
C VAL A 205 4.76 -21.45 -0.67
N LYS A 206 3.48 -21.61 -1.03
CA LYS A 206 3.06 -21.57 -2.43
C LYS A 206 2.72 -20.15 -2.81
N VAL A 207 3.19 -19.74 -3.98
CA VAL A 207 2.84 -18.47 -4.60
C VAL A 207 2.00 -18.73 -5.85
N LEU A 208 1.27 -17.71 -6.30
CA LEU A 208 0.63 -17.65 -7.61
C LEU A 208 1.67 -17.82 -8.74
N SER A 209 1.24 -17.72 -9.99
CA SER A 209 2.03 -18.06 -11.19
C SER A 209 3.40 -17.35 -11.31
N ASP A 210 3.68 -16.32 -10.52
CA ASP A 210 4.96 -15.60 -10.47
C ASP A 210 6.00 -16.29 -9.56
N THR A 211 6.29 -17.57 -9.80
CA THR A 211 7.17 -18.39 -8.94
C THR A 211 8.65 -17.98 -8.92
N THR A 212 9.08 -17.08 -9.79
CA THR A 212 10.49 -16.62 -9.86
C THR A 212 10.78 -15.42 -8.96
N THR A 213 9.81 -14.53 -8.78
CA THR A 213 9.95 -13.29 -8.00
C THR A 213 8.95 -13.18 -6.87
N GLY A 214 7.96 -14.07 -6.84
CA GLY A 214 6.94 -14.17 -5.80
C GLY A 214 7.53 -14.73 -4.50
N LYS A 215 7.18 -14.07 -3.40
CA LYS A 215 7.47 -14.51 -2.06
C LYS A 215 6.16 -14.61 -1.30
N GLY A 216 5.89 -15.81 -0.79
CA GLY A 216 4.78 -16.01 0.14
C GLY A 216 5.09 -15.28 1.43
N GLU A 217 4.12 -14.52 1.92
CA GLU A 217 4.16 -13.88 3.24
C GLU A 217 3.35 -14.76 4.18
N GLU A 218 2.08 -14.45 4.39
CA GLU A 218 1.30 -15.05 5.45
C GLU A 218 -0.16 -15.33 5.10
N TYR A 219 -0.71 -16.26 5.86
CA TYR A 219 -2.12 -16.46 6.07
C TYR A 219 -2.65 -15.41 7.07
N VAL A 220 -3.70 -14.68 6.66
CA VAL A 220 -4.28 -13.55 7.39
C VAL A 220 -5.72 -13.83 7.77
N LYS A 221 -5.99 -13.90 9.07
CA LYS A 221 -7.34 -14.00 9.65
C LYS A 221 -7.64 -12.90 10.68
N SER A 222 -6.85 -11.84 10.69
CA SER A 222 -7.13 -10.65 11.50
C SER A 222 -6.69 -9.36 10.81
N LYS A 223 -7.09 -8.22 11.40
CA LYS A 223 -6.67 -6.88 10.96
C LYS A 223 -5.82 -6.22 12.05
N PRO A 224 -4.66 -5.65 11.70
CA PRO A 224 -3.98 -5.78 10.41
C PRO A 224 -3.38 -7.20 10.22
N SER A 225 -2.76 -7.45 9.07
CA SER A 225 -1.82 -8.56 8.90
C SER A 225 -0.68 -8.46 9.94
N GLN A 226 0.12 -9.51 10.12
CA GLN A 226 1.38 -9.34 10.84
C GLN A 226 2.34 -8.47 10.02
N ALA A 227 3.45 -8.07 10.66
CA ALA A 227 4.50 -7.37 9.95
C ALA A 227 5.11 -8.34 8.94
N ASN A 228 5.33 -7.92 7.69
CA ASN A 228 5.85 -8.78 6.62
C ASN A 228 7.05 -9.64 7.09
N HIS A 229 7.02 -10.93 6.80
CA HIS A 229 7.99 -11.91 7.30
C HIS A 229 9.23 -11.98 6.42
N VAL A 230 9.11 -11.64 5.13
CA VAL A 230 10.22 -11.66 4.18
C VAL A 230 10.54 -10.26 3.67
N ALA A 231 11.83 -10.04 3.37
CA ALA A 231 12.25 -8.84 2.67
C ALA A 231 11.98 -9.00 1.16
N ALA A 232 11.61 -7.92 0.50
CA ALA A 232 11.39 -7.88 -0.94
C ALA A 232 12.03 -6.63 -1.55
N SER A 233 12.82 -6.81 -2.59
CA SER A 233 13.43 -5.75 -3.39
C SER A 233 12.41 -5.15 -4.34
N ALA A 234 12.74 -3.98 -4.91
CA ALA A 234 11.94 -3.42 -5.99
C ALA A 234 11.79 -4.42 -7.15
N ALA A 235 10.59 -4.47 -7.74
CA ALA A 235 10.09 -5.43 -8.70
C ALA A 235 9.84 -6.87 -8.21
N GLU A 236 10.17 -7.21 -6.96
CA GLU A 236 9.73 -8.48 -6.37
C GLU A 236 8.25 -8.42 -5.98
N ILE A 237 7.64 -9.59 -5.85
CA ILE A 237 6.22 -9.76 -5.55
C ILE A 237 6.08 -10.37 -4.17
N ILE A 238 5.17 -9.85 -3.37
CA ILE A 238 4.77 -10.42 -2.09
C ILE A 238 3.32 -10.85 -2.16
N GLU A 239 2.98 -11.93 -1.44
CA GLU A 239 1.68 -12.59 -1.54
C GLU A 239 1.10 -12.90 -0.17
N TYR A 240 -0.18 -12.55 -0.01
CA TYR A 240 -0.93 -12.72 1.22
C TYR A 240 -2.19 -13.53 0.94
N ASP A 241 -2.61 -14.31 1.93
CA ASP A 241 -3.77 -15.17 1.83
C ASP A 241 -4.80 -14.80 2.92
N PHE A 242 -5.85 -14.08 2.53
CA PHE A 242 -6.86 -13.57 3.45
C PHE A 242 -8.01 -14.56 3.61
N HIS A 243 -8.30 -14.95 4.86
CA HIS A 243 -9.44 -15.82 5.18
C HIS A 243 -10.64 -14.99 5.61
N ILE A 244 -11.70 -14.99 4.79
CA ILE A 244 -12.85 -14.11 4.95
C ILE A 244 -14.18 -14.87 4.85
N VAL A 245 -15.23 -14.28 5.40
CA VAL A 245 -16.60 -14.78 5.32
C VAL A 245 -17.59 -13.63 5.22
N GLY A 246 -18.55 -13.77 4.32
CA GLY A 246 -19.64 -12.81 4.11
C GLY A 246 -20.80 -13.06 5.07
N THR A 247 -20.68 -12.64 6.33
CA THR A 247 -21.72 -12.84 7.35
C THR A 247 -22.89 -11.86 7.23
N GLY A 248 -22.64 -10.66 6.70
CA GLY A 248 -23.65 -9.63 6.42
C GLY A 248 -23.78 -9.29 4.94
N ALA A 249 -23.05 -9.99 4.06
CA ALA A 249 -23.03 -9.70 2.63
C ALA A 249 -24.43 -9.83 2.01
N THR A 250 -24.85 -8.78 1.30
CA THR A 250 -26.14 -8.72 0.63
C THR A 250 -26.16 -9.72 -0.53
N ALA A 251 -27.25 -10.48 -0.68
CA ALA A 251 -27.39 -11.46 -1.75
C ALA A 251 -27.40 -10.81 -3.15
N ASN A 252 -26.96 -11.55 -4.18
CA ASN A 252 -26.84 -11.07 -5.56
C ASN A 252 -26.13 -9.70 -5.70
N THR A 253 -25.13 -9.45 -4.86
CA THR A 253 -24.41 -8.17 -4.83
C THR A 253 -22.96 -8.40 -5.19
N GLN A 254 -22.45 -7.58 -6.11
CA GLN A 254 -21.05 -7.59 -6.45
C GLN A 254 -20.25 -6.85 -5.37
N TYR A 255 -19.21 -7.51 -4.89
CA TYR A 255 -18.21 -6.96 -4.00
C TYR A 255 -16.86 -6.91 -4.72
N SER A 256 -16.10 -5.84 -4.46
CA SER A 256 -14.70 -5.68 -4.87
C SER A 256 -13.83 -5.63 -3.63
N PHE A 257 -12.63 -6.21 -3.68
CA PHE A 257 -11.68 -6.23 -2.58
C PHE A 257 -10.35 -5.63 -3.00
N ARG A 258 -9.72 -4.89 -2.08
CA ARG A 258 -8.39 -4.33 -2.31
C ARG A 258 -7.53 -4.44 -1.07
N VAL A 259 -6.23 -4.58 -1.28
CA VAL A 259 -5.23 -4.46 -0.22
C VAL A 259 -4.74 -3.01 -0.14
N VAL A 260 -4.49 -2.55 1.07
CA VAL A 260 -3.84 -1.25 1.36
C VAL A 260 -2.78 -1.43 2.44
N GLU A 261 -1.79 -0.54 2.47
CA GLU A 261 -0.83 -0.48 3.58
C GLU A 261 -1.49 0.22 4.78
N THR A 262 -1.15 -0.26 5.98
CA THR A 262 -1.59 0.31 7.26
C THR A 262 -0.45 0.31 8.28
N ASN A 263 -0.65 0.95 9.42
CA ASN A 263 0.18 0.80 10.60
C ASN A 263 -0.15 -0.51 11.35
N ASN A 264 0.66 -0.81 12.37
CA ASN A 264 0.53 -1.98 13.25
C ASN A 264 -0.77 -2.04 14.08
N LEU A 265 -1.62 -1.02 14.03
CA LEU A 265 -2.93 -0.98 14.68
C LEU A 265 -4.08 -1.17 13.68
N GLY A 266 -3.80 -1.27 12.37
CA GLY A 266 -4.85 -1.33 11.35
C GLY A 266 -5.64 -0.02 11.19
N ALA A 267 -5.12 1.09 11.70
CA ALA A 267 -5.88 2.35 11.86
C ALA A 267 -5.63 3.38 10.75
N THR A 268 -4.62 3.17 9.92
CA THR A 268 -4.29 4.07 8.81
C THR A 268 -4.58 3.41 7.47
N GLU A 269 -4.69 4.23 6.44
CA GLU A 269 -4.86 3.75 5.08
C GLU A 269 -3.85 4.48 4.19
N VAL A 270 -2.98 3.71 3.55
CA VAL A 270 -2.12 4.15 2.46
C VAL A 270 -2.49 3.32 1.25
N VAL A 271 -3.27 3.92 0.36
CA VAL A 271 -3.72 3.31 -0.89
C VAL A 271 -2.51 3.00 -1.77
N PHE A 272 -2.54 1.85 -2.44
CA PHE A 272 -1.50 1.46 -3.39
C PHE A 272 -1.48 2.39 -4.61
N ASP A 273 -0.31 2.54 -5.24
CA ASP A 273 -0.13 3.38 -6.42
C ASP A 273 -0.95 2.86 -7.62
N GLY A 274 -1.27 1.55 -7.63
CA GLY A 274 -2.08 0.96 -8.66
C GLY A 274 -2.72 -0.38 -8.29
N TYR A 275 -3.74 -0.74 -9.07
CA TYR A 275 -4.44 -2.01 -9.01
C TYR A 275 -4.61 -2.55 -10.43
N THR A 276 -3.72 -3.46 -10.85
CA THR A 276 -3.78 -4.14 -12.16
C THR A 276 -4.90 -5.18 -12.19
N SER A 277 -5.20 -5.79 -11.04
CA SER A 277 -6.36 -6.66 -10.85
C SER A 277 -7.15 -6.24 -9.62
N CYS A 278 -8.46 -6.46 -9.69
CA CYS A 278 -9.36 -6.24 -8.57
C CYS A 278 -10.14 -7.52 -8.28
N PRO A 279 -9.87 -8.22 -7.16
CA PRO A 279 -10.67 -9.34 -6.73
C PRO A 279 -12.12 -8.94 -6.61
N THR A 280 -12.98 -9.64 -7.34
CA THR A 280 -14.42 -9.41 -7.32
C THR A 280 -15.16 -10.72 -7.18
N LEU A 281 -16.28 -10.67 -6.48
CA LEU A 281 -17.24 -11.75 -6.41
C LEU A 281 -18.66 -11.18 -6.44
N ILE A 282 -19.60 -11.98 -6.93
CA ILE A 282 -21.03 -11.78 -6.73
C ILE A 282 -21.49 -12.83 -5.72
N THR A 283 -22.19 -12.42 -4.67
CA THR A 283 -22.80 -13.34 -3.71
C THR A 283 -23.95 -14.12 -4.33
N GLU A 284 -24.26 -15.29 -3.78
CA GLU A 284 -25.36 -16.12 -4.27
C GLU A 284 -26.67 -15.33 -4.35
N PRO A 285 -27.48 -15.53 -5.42
CA PRO A 285 -28.82 -15.00 -5.45
C PRO A 285 -29.65 -15.50 -4.27
N GLY A 286 -30.25 -14.58 -3.52
CA GLY A 286 -31.11 -14.94 -2.40
C GLY A 286 -32.30 -15.78 -2.85
N THR A 287 -32.94 -16.48 -1.91
CA THR A 287 -34.06 -17.40 -2.22
C THR A 287 -35.27 -16.72 -2.89
N ALA A 288 -35.38 -15.39 -2.79
CA ALA A 288 -36.37 -14.59 -3.50
C ALA A 288 -36.11 -14.47 -5.02
N ASN A 289 -34.87 -14.72 -5.47
CA ASN A 289 -34.43 -14.62 -6.87
C ASN A 289 -34.34 -15.98 -7.57
N LEU A 290 -34.73 -17.08 -6.90
CA LEU A 290 -34.78 -18.44 -7.46
C LEU A 290 -35.98 -18.62 -8.40
N LEU A 291 -35.98 -17.92 -9.53
CA LEU A 291 -36.79 -18.21 -10.72
C LEU A 291 -35.82 -18.13 -11.92
N ARG A 292 -35.73 -19.06 -12.88
CA ARG A 292 -36.81 -19.55 -13.74
C ARG A 292 -36.40 -20.78 -14.59
N HIS A 293 -37.06 -21.91 -14.34
CA HIS A 293 -37.53 -22.88 -15.36
C HIS A 293 -39.09 -22.96 -15.36
N GLY A 294 -39.77 -21.91 -14.85
CA GLY A 294 -41.24 -21.81 -14.88
C GLY A 294 -41.97 -21.92 -13.54
N ASN A 295 -41.37 -22.45 -12.48
CA ASN A 295 -42.06 -22.58 -11.18
C ASN A 295 -41.87 -21.33 -10.32
N VAL A 296 -42.90 -20.92 -9.56
CA VAL A 296 -42.89 -19.78 -8.64
C VAL A 296 -42.76 -20.28 -7.20
N PHE A 297 -41.89 -19.67 -6.40
CA PHE A 297 -41.76 -19.96 -4.97
C PHE A 297 -42.33 -18.80 -4.15
N THR A 298 -43.07 -19.12 -3.09
CA THR A 298 -43.54 -18.13 -2.10
C THR A 298 -43.31 -18.70 -0.71
N GLU A 299 -42.58 -17.97 0.13
CA GLU A 299 -42.20 -18.39 1.51
C GLU A 299 -41.52 -19.77 1.57
N GLY A 300 -40.66 -20.08 0.59
CA GLY A 300 -39.90 -21.34 0.56
C GLY A 300 -40.71 -22.58 0.15
N ILE A 301 -41.97 -22.42 -0.27
CA ILE A 301 -42.81 -23.51 -0.77
C ILE A 301 -42.93 -23.39 -2.29
N GLU A 302 -42.68 -24.50 -3.01
CA GLU A 302 -42.95 -24.61 -4.44
C GLU A 302 -44.45 -24.43 -4.68
N LYS A 303 -44.81 -23.36 -5.38
CA LYS A 303 -46.15 -23.15 -5.91
C LYS A 303 -46.08 -23.52 -7.39
N GLY A 304 -46.47 -24.76 -7.70
CA GLY A 304 -46.64 -25.18 -9.10
C GLY A 304 -47.61 -24.26 -9.85
N PHE A 305 -47.70 -24.42 -11.17
CA PHE A 305 -48.61 -23.63 -12.00
C PHE A 305 -50.07 -23.77 -11.55
N PHE A 306 -50.69 -22.68 -11.12
CA PHE A 306 -52.15 -22.59 -11.03
C PHE A 306 -52.69 -22.24 -12.41
N TRP A 307 -53.39 -23.18 -13.04
CA TRP A 307 -54.33 -22.82 -14.10
C TRP A 307 -55.52 -22.15 -13.42
N VAL A 308 -55.63 -20.84 -13.53
CA VAL A 308 -56.92 -20.14 -13.31
C VAL A 308 -57.86 -20.60 -14.42
N ASN A 309 -58.90 -21.34 -14.04
CA ASN A 309 -60.10 -21.53 -14.85
C ASN A 309 -60.96 -20.27 -14.76
#